data_AF-A0A4Q3TU78-F1
#
_entry.id   AF-A0A4Q3TU78-F1
#
_cell.length_a   1.000
_cell.length_b   1.000
_cell.length_c   1.000
_cell.angle_alpha   90.00
_cell.angle_beta   90.00
_cell.angle_gamma   90.00
#
_symmetry.space_group_name_H-M   'P 1'
#
loop_
_entity.id
_entity.type
_entity.pdbx_description
1 polymer ?
#
loop_
_entity_poly.entity_id
_entity_poly.type
_entity_poly.pdbx_seq_one_letter_code
_entity_poly.pdbx_strand_id
1 'polypeptide(L)'
;MVTWTMPSPVTMSKADARRAMVKRQFAPCATVGEAFDRLRSVQFDPIAPVGCNHDLVLQARIPGYKVGDWEGFAYRDRAIYDGWDKQASLVPFEGWPLRRLYYAVHRRNFEKRIFEDHKEAVDLILKEIAERGPLMPKQCEFQMRQEEWKGSWYGPSVTKQTLRALWHSGLVMTAGRKNGQHLYDLTERVVPAHLLSQPLLSQEDAVRELVLERHRAMGIIRPTASYEVWSFQALSFGRKEAIAELVRRGELVTVDVDGAKAHVTPAFLSLFDEPPLEPRVVFVEKRKEGGGHVGLRAVHIDRHELAPSN
;
A
#
# COMPACT_ATOMS: atom_id res chain seq x y z
N MET A 1 3.82 2.90 43.48
CA MET A 1 3.22 2.35 42.23
C MET A 1 2.10 3.28 41.82
N VAL A 2 2.26 4.03 40.73
CA VAL A 2 1.14 4.81 40.17
C VAL A 2 0.27 3.82 39.40
N THR A 3 -0.94 3.56 39.90
CA THR A 3 -1.95 2.77 39.18
C THR A 3 -2.43 3.59 37.99
N TRP A 4 -1.81 3.38 36.83
CA TRP A 4 -2.27 3.95 35.57
C TRP A 4 -3.64 3.35 35.25
N THR A 5 -4.70 4.09 35.56
CA THR A 5 -6.06 3.71 35.19
C THR A 5 -6.20 3.98 33.70
N MET A 6 -6.46 2.93 32.91
CA MET A 6 -6.73 3.09 31.49
C MET A 6 -7.94 4.02 31.35
N PRO A 7 -7.85 5.11 30.55
CA PRO A 7 -9.00 5.99 30.36
C PRO A 7 -10.18 5.20 29.80
N SER A 8 -11.39 5.50 30.27
CA SER A 8 -12.61 4.89 29.73
C SER A 8 -12.67 5.08 28.20
N PRO A 9 -13.14 4.09 27.44
CA PRO A 9 -13.27 4.23 25.99
C PRO A 9 -14.09 5.46 25.62
N VAL A 10 -13.67 6.16 24.56
CA VAL A 10 -14.48 7.23 23.97
C VAL A 10 -15.63 6.59 23.19
N THR A 11 -16.86 6.86 23.58
CA THR A 11 -18.06 6.32 22.91
C THR A 11 -18.47 7.20 21.73
N MET A 12 -18.87 6.58 20.62
CA MET A 12 -19.35 7.26 19.41
C MET A 12 -20.38 6.42 18.66
N SER A 13 -21.25 7.08 17.90
CA SER A 13 -22.21 6.35 17.05
C SER A 13 -21.56 5.85 15.75
N LYS A 14 -22.16 4.84 15.12
CA LYS A 14 -21.80 4.42 13.75
C LYS A 14 -21.95 5.56 12.74
N ALA A 15 -22.88 6.49 12.96
CA ALA A 15 -23.08 7.63 12.08
C ALA A 15 -21.87 8.57 12.14
N ASP A 16 -21.36 8.86 13.34
CA ASP A 16 -20.20 9.73 13.55
C ASP A 16 -18.93 9.06 13.01
N ALA A 17 -18.75 7.77 13.33
CA ALA A 17 -17.68 6.95 12.79
C ALA A 17 -17.66 6.97 11.25
N ARG A 18 -18.84 6.83 10.61
CA ARG A 18 -18.94 6.90 9.15
C ARG A 18 -18.54 8.26 8.61
N ARG A 19 -18.99 9.37 9.22
CA ARG A 19 -18.63 10.72 8.76
C ARG A 19 -17.12 10.97 8.86
N ALA A 20 -16.51 10.63 10.00
CA ALA A 20 -15.07 10.76 10.20
C ALA A 20 -14.27 9.86 9.22
N MET A 21 -14.73 8.63 8.99
CA MET A 21 -14.10 7.72 8.02
C MET A 21 -14.20 8.25 6.58
N VAL A 22 -15.37 8.74 6.15
CA VAL A 22 -15.52 9.37 4.83
C VAL A 22 -14.58 10.56 4.70
N LYS A 23 -14.47 11.39 5.74
CA LYS A 23 -13.56 12.53 5.74
C LYS A 23 -12.10 12.11 5.60
N ARG A 24 -11.65 11.19 6.44
CA ARG A 24 -10.29 10.63 6.38
C ARG A 24 -10.00 10.02 5.02
N GLN A 25 -10.95 9.30 4.43
CA GLN A 25 -10.69 8.56 3.21
C GLN A 25 -10.85 9.40 1.94
N PHE A 26 -11.71 10.42 1.91
CA PHE A 26 -12.10 11.10 0.66
C PHE A 26 -11.94 12.62 0.63
N ALA A 27 -11.44 13.24 1.72
CA ALA A 27 -11.10 14.67 1.68
C ALA A 27 -10.15 14.94 0.50
N PRO A 28 -10.26 16.11 -0.16
CA PRO A 28 -9.32 16.46 -1.22
C PRO A 28 -7.87 16.37 -0.74
N CYS A 29 -6.98 15.97 -1.64
CA CYS A 29 -5.53 16.07 -1.48
C CYS A 29 -5.01 17.02 -2.54
N ALA A 30 -4.09 17.91 -2.18
CA ALA A 30 -3.47 18.83 -3.14
C ALA A 30 -2.44 18.11 -4.03
N THR A 31 -1.80 17.06 -3.52
CA THR A 31 -0.70 16.36 -4.20
C THR A 31 -0.79 14.85 -4.05
N VAL A 32 -0.03 14.13 -4.88
CA VAL A 32 0.18 12.68 -4.73
C VAL A 32 0.82 12.37 -3.37
N GLY A 33 1.80 13.18 -2.94
CA GLY A 33 2.43 13.03 -1.63
C GLY A 33 1.43 13.06 -0.49
N GLU A 34 0.54 14.06 -0.46
CA GLU A 34 -0.47 14.17 0.59
C GLU A 34 -1.44 12.97 0.58
N ALA A 35 -1.78 12.46 -0.60
CA ALA A 35 -2.61 11.25 -0.70
C ALA A 35 -1.90 10.03 -0.09
N PHE A 36 -0.59 9.88 -0.32
CA PHE A 36 0.20 8.80 0.27
C PHE A 36 0.53 9.00 1.76
N ASP A 37 0.67 10.24 2.23
CA ASP A 37 0.76 10.55 3.66
C ASP A 37 -0.53 10.15 4.40
N ARG A 38 -1.68 10.27 3.72
CA ARG A 38 -2.97 9.91 4.30
C ARG A 38 -3.24 8.41 4.24
N LEU A 39 -3.10 7.81 3.05
CA LEU A 39 -3.48 6.43 2.79
C LEU A 39 -2.40 5.42 3.16
N ARG A 40 -1.12 5.83 3.14
CA ARG A 40 0.09 5.02 3.41
C ARG A 40 0.29 3.78 2.52
N SER A 41 -0.70 3.41 1.73
CA SER A 41 -0.72 2.24 0.87
C SER A 41 -1.87 2.33 -0.12
N VAL A 42 -1.57 2.14 -1.40
CA VAL A 42 -2.56 2.04 -2.48
C VAL A 42 -2.23 0.79 -3.29
N GLN A 43 -3.16 -0.15 -3.39
CA GLN A 43 -2.94 -1.38 -4.15
C GLN A 43 -2.62 -1.05 -5.61
N PHE A 44 -1.53 -1.63 -6.11
CA PHE A 44 -1.17 -1.57 -7.52
C PHE A 44 -1.88 -2.72 -8.24
N ASP A 45 -3.02 -2.40 -8.87
CA ASP A 45 -3.70 -3.31 -9.78
C ASP A 45 -3.65 -2.73 -11.21
N PRO A 46 -2.93 -3.38 -12.15
CA PRO A 46 -2.84 -2.94 -13.54
C PRO A 46 -4.01 -3.40 -14.41
N ILE A 47 -4.97 -4.18 -13.88
CA ILE A 47 -6.16 -4.59 -14.64
C ILE A 47 -7.07 -3.36 -14.81
N ALA A 48 -7.37 -3.02 -16.08
CA ALA A 48 -7.99 -1.74 -16.43
C ALA A 48 -9.25 -1.84 -17.31
N PRO A 49 -10.31 -2.56 -16.90
CA PRO A 49 -11.59 -2.56 -17.63
C PRO A 49 -12.21 -1.16 -17.69
N VAL A 50 -12.01 -0.34 -16.64
CA VAL A 50 -12.49 1.06 -16.55
C VAL A 50 -11.40 2.04 -16.09
N GLY A 51 -10.15 1.58 -15.99
CA GLY A 51 -9.04 2.28 -15.35
C GLY A 51 -8.33 1.39 -14.33
N CYS A 52 -7.04 1.67 -14.07
CA CYS A 52 -6.28 0.96 -13.05
C CYS A 52 -6.68 1.42 -11.65
N ASN A 53 -6.66 0.53 -10.65
CA ASN A 53 -7.08 0.86 -9.28
C ASN A 53 -6.32 2.04 -8.68
N HIS A 54 -4.99 2.07 -8.84
CA HIS A 54 -4.14 3.10 -8.24
C HIS A 54 -4.44 4.50 -8.79
N ASP A 55 -4.73 4.60 -10.09
CA ASP A 55 -5.18 5.87 -10.68
C ASP A 55 -6.56 6.27 -10.18
N LEU A 56 -7.52 5.34 -10.13
CA LEU A 56 -8.88 5.62 -9.63
C LEU A 56 -8.88 6.10 -8.17
N VAL A 57 -8.05 5.49 -7.32
CA VAL A 57 -7.89 5.88 -5.91
C VAL A 57 -7.33 7.30 -5.77
N LEU A 58 -6.27 7.63 -6.52
CA LEU A 58 -5.64 8.95 -6.47
C LEU A 58 -6.56 10.02 -7.06
N GLN A 59 -7.20 9.72 -8.17
CA GLN A 59 -8.13 10.61 -8.86
C GLN A 59 -9.37 10.96 -8.01
N ALA A 60 -9.90 10.01 -7.23
CA ALA A 60 -11.00 10.28 -6.31
C ALA A 60 -10.62 11.31 -5.21
N ARG A 61 -9.34 11.58 -5.02
CA ARG A 61 -8.81 12.44 -3.94
C ARG A 61 -8.19 13.73 -4.46
N ILE A 62 -7.47 13.67 -5.58
CA ILE A 62 -6.66 14.77 -6.10
C ILE A 62 -7.38 15.47 -7.25
N PRO A 63 -7.87 16.71 -7.06
CA PRO A 63 -8.47 17.48 -8.15
C PRO A 63 -7.49 17.66 -9.31
N GLY A 64 -7.94 17.41 -10.53
CA GLY A 64 -7.11 17.56 -11.73
C GLY A 64 -6.07 16.46 -11.97
N TYR A 65 -6.10 15.38 -11.19
CA TYR A 65 -5.25 14.21 -11.38
C TYR A 65 -5.38 13.62 -12.78
N LYS A 66 -4.24 13.27 -13.37
CA LYS A 66 -4.13 12.56 -14.64
C LYS A 66 -3.53 11.18 -14.42
N VAL A 67 -4.02 10.23 -15.20
CA VAL A 67 -3.49 8.85 -15.21
C VAL A 67 -1.98 8.91 -15.41
N GLY A 68 -1.23 8.25 -14.50
CA GLY A 68 0.23 8.25 -14.52
C GLY A 68 0.94 9.36 -13.74
N ASP A 69 0.21 10.32 -13.14
CA ASP A 69 0.84 11.39 -12.31
C ASP A 69 1.65 10.83 -11.13
N TRP A 70 1.35 9.61 -10.68
CA TRP A 70 2.09 8.88 -9.65
C TRP A 70 3.48 8.38 -10.11
N GLU A 71 3.71 8.19 -11.41
CA GLU A 71 4.89 7.48 -11.91
C GLU A 71 6.18 8.26 -11.64
N GLY A 72 6.17 9.58 -11.85
CA GLY A 72 7.29 10.44 -11.53
C GLY A 72 7.62 10.40 -10.04
N PHE A 73 6.59 10.44 -9.20
CA PHE A 73 6.72 10.38 -7.75
C PHE A 73 7.31 9.03 -7.28
N ALA A 74 6.99 7.93 -7.98
CA ALA A 74 7.49 6.60 -7.68
C ALA A 74 8.92 6.33 -8.19
N TYR A 75 9.15 6.57 -9.49
CA TYR A 75 10.33 6.04 -10.18
C TYR A 75 11.43 7.07 -10.40
N ARG A 76 11.09 8.36 -10.50
CA ARG A 76 12.07 9.45 -10.61
C ARG A 76 12.41 10.01 -9.24
N ASP A 77 11.39 10.38 -8.46
CA ASP A 77 11.58 11.10 -7.20
C ASP A 77 11.84 10.15 -6.02
N ARG A 78 11.54 8.85 -6.17
CA ARG A 78 11.70 7.81 -5.14
C ARG A 78 11.02 8.21 -3.81
N ALA A 79 9.84 8.80 -3.89
CA ALA A 79 9.03 9.13 -2.73
C ALA A 79 8.08 7.98 -2.33
N ILE A 80 7.63 7.19 -3.32
CA ILE A 80 6.88 5.94 -3.12
C ILE A 80 7.53 4.81 -3.92
N TYR A 81 7.19 3.57 -3.61
CA TYR A 81 7.67 2.39 -4.33
C TYR A 81 6.66 1.25 -4.39
N ASP A 82 6.84 0.34 -5.33
CA ASP A 82 6.17 -0.96 -5.33
C ASP A 82 6.67 -1.80 -4.15
N GLY A 83 5.87 -1.82 -3.08
CA GLY A 83 6.10 -2.58 -1.87
C GLY A 83 5.03 -3.62 -1.62
N TRP A 84 5.35 -4.55 -0.72
CA TRP A 84 4.35 -5.46 -0.19
C TRP A 84 3.53 -4.76 0.90
N ASP A 85 2.23 -4.67 0.67
CA ASP A 85 1.26 -4.37 1.72
C ASP A 85 -0.06 -5.09 1.47
N LYS A 86 -0.27 -6.25 2.11
CA LYS A 86 -1.38 -7.19 1.84
C LYS A 86 -1.29 -7.85 0.45
N GLN A 87 -1.02 -7.03 -0.56
CA GLN A 87 -0.75 -7.35 -1.95
C GLN A 87 0.30 -6.37 -2.51
N ALA A 88 0.63 -6.48 -3.81
CA ALA A 88 1.43 -5.48 -4.50
C ALA A 88 0.76 -4.09 -4.38
N SER A 89 1.48 -3.14 -3.80
CA SER A 89 0.98 -1.81 -3.48
C SER A 89 2.04 -0.76 -3.75
N LEU A 90 1.61 0.46 -4.07
CA LEU A 90 2.44 1.65 -3.94
C LEU A 90 2.42 2.07 -2.47
N VAL A 91 3.60 2.23 -1.88
CA VAL A 91 3.77 2.62 -0.47
C VAL A 91 4.89 3.67 -0.33
N PRO A 92 4.85 4.54 0.68
CA PRO A 92 5.89 5.53 0.91
C PRO A 92 7.26 4.92 1.22
N PHE A 93 8.32 5.48 0.64
CA PHE A 93 9.68 4.97 0.80
C PHE A 93 10.19 5.11 2.24
N GLU A 94 9.82 6.15 2.97
CA GLU A 94 10.24 6.35 4.36
C GLU A 94 9.79 5.21 5.29
N GLY A 95 8.75 4.45 4.91
CA GLY A 95 8.33 3.24 5.60
C GLY A 95 9.13 1.98 5.23
N TRP A 96 10.03 2.03 4.26
CA TRP A 96 10.81 0.88 3.78
C TRP A 96 11.57 0.15 4.89
N PRO A 97 12.25 0.83 5.85
CA PRO A 97 12.94 0.15 6.94
C PRO A 97 12.02 -0.76 7.77
N LEU A 98 10.78 -0.32 8.02
CA LEU A 98 9.74 -1.10 8.73
C LEU A 98 9.32 -2.33 7.91
N ARG A 99 9.16 -2.13 6.60
CA ARG A 99 8.64 -3.12 5.66
C ARG A 99 9.62 -4.26 5.37
N ARG A 100 10.89 -4.15 5.79
CA ARG A 100 11.84 -5.28 5.79
C ARG A 100 11.35 -6.49 6.60
N LEU A 101 10.45 -6.29 7.56
CA LEU A 101 9.76 -7.39 8.24
C LEU A 101 9.02 -8.31 7.25
N TYR A 102 8.33 -7.73 6.25
CA TYR A 102 7.62 -8.51 5.24
C TYR A 102 8.58 -9.35 4.40
N TYR A 103 9.76 -8.79 4.07
CA TYR A 103 10.79 -9.50 3.30
C TYR A 103 11.31 -10.74 4.02
N ALA A 104 11.55 -10.64 5.33
CA ALA A 104 11.98 -11.77 6.14
C ALA A 104 10.93 -12.89 6.20
N VAL A 105 9.64 -12.53 6.33
CA VAL A 105 8.54 -13.51 6.31
C VAL A 105 8.44 -14.19 4.95
N HIS A 106 8.48 -13.44 3.86
CA HIS A 106 8.38 -14.00 2.52
C HIS A 106 9.60 -14.83 2.13
N ARG A 107 10.82 -14.44 2.54
CA ARG A 107 12.03 -15.23 2.32
C ARG A 107 11.86 -16.66 2.81
N ARG A 108 11.37 -16.83 4.04
CA ARG A 108 11.07 -18.16 4.61
C ARG A 108 10.05 -18.94 3.78
N ASN A 109 9.04 -18.28 3.24
CA ASN A 109 7.99 -18.92 2.42
C ASN A 109 8.50 -19.40 1.05
N PHE A 110 9.56 -18.79 0.52
CA PHE A 110 10.15 -19.14 -0.78
C PHE A 110 11.42 -19.97 -0.68
N GLU A 111 11.93 -20.23 0.53
CA GLU A 111 13.24 -20.87 0.77
C GLU A 111 13.39 -22.18 0.00
N LYS A 112 12.57 -23.19 0.30
CA LYS A 112 12.66 -24.50 -0.38
C LYS A 112 12.25 -24.41 -1.85
N ARG A 113 11.02 -23.94 -2.08
CA ARG A 113 10.35 -23.98 -3.40
C ARG A 113 11.07 -23.19 -4.51
N ILE A 114 11.81 -22.14 -4.17
CA ILE A 114 12.45 -21.27 -5.16
C ILE A 114 13.94 -21.12 -4.90
N PHE A 115 14.34 -20.76 -3.67
CA PHE A 115 15.75 -20.43 -3.42
C PHE A 115 16.66 -21.66 -3.39
N GLU A 116 16.18 -22.79 -2.88
CA GLU A 116 16.88 -24.07 -2.91
C GLU A 116 16.62 -24.81 -4.24
N ASP A 117 15.35 -25.06 -4.58
CA ASP A 117 14.97 -25.88 -5.75
C ASP A 117 15.35 -25.24 -7.10
N HIS A 118 15.48 -23.91 -7.17
CA HIS A 118 15.85 -23.16 -8.38
C HIS A 118 17.04 -22.22 -8.15
N LYS A 119 18.01 -22.67 -7.35
CA LYS A 119 19.21 -21.90 -7.03
C LYS A 119 19.94 -21.37 -8.26
N GLU A 120 20.08 -22.17 -9.32
CA GLU A 120 20.71 -21.74 -10.58
C GLU A 120 19.99 -20.53 -11.20
N ALA A 121 18.65 -20.58 -11.27
CA ALA A 121 17.86 -19.47 -11.78
C ALA A 121 18.02 -18.21 -10.92
N VAL A 122 18.08 -18.37 -9.59
CA VAL A 122 18.31 -17.26 -8.65
C VAL A 122 19.66 -16.60 -8.89
N ASP A 123 20.73 -17.39 -8.93
CA ASP A 123 22.11 -16.90 -9.08
C ASP A 123 22.30 -16.20 -10.44
N LEU A 124 21.83 -16.82 -11.53
CA LEU A 124 21.94 -16.25 -12.87
C LEU A 124 21.16 -14.94 -13.00
N ILE A 125 19.92 -14.89 -12.54
CA ILE A 125 19.09 -13.68 -12.65
C ILE A 125 19.69 -12.53 -11.82
N LEU A 126 20.16 -12.79 -10.60
CA LEU A 126 20.81 -11.76 -9.77
C LEU A 126 22.10 -11.25 -10.43
N LYS A 127 22.91 -12.15 -10.99
CA LYS A 127 24.13 -11.79 -11.74
C LYS A 127 23.80 -10.91 -12.94
N GLU A 128 22.82 -11.31 -13.76
CA GLU A 128 22.41 -10.54 -14.93
C GLU A 128 21.93 -9.13 -14.55
N ILE A 129 21.12 -8.99 -13.50
CA ILE A 129 20.65 -7.68 -13.01
C ILE A 129 21.84 -6.84 -12.51
N ALA A 130 22.78 -7.46 -11.79
CA ALA A 130 23.98 -6.77 -11.32
C ALA A 130 24.81 -6.22 -12.49
N GLU A 131 24.99 -6.99 -13.57
CA GLU A 131 25.81 -6.62 -14.72
C GLU A 131 25.09 -5.64 -15.68
N ARG A 132 23.79 -5.85 -15.94
CA ARG A 132 23.04 -5.17 -17.00
C ARG A 132 22.11 -4.07 -16.49
N GLY A 133 21.90 -3.98 -15.17
CA GLY A 133 20.93 -3.07 -14.56
C GLY A 133 19.49 -3.60 -14.62
N PRO A 134 18.48 -2.71 -14.61
CA PRO A 134 17.08 -3.13 -14.54
C PRO A 134 16.63 -4.03 -15.71
N LEU A 135 16.00 -5.18 -15.40
CA LEU A 135 15.53 -6.15 -16.39
C LEU A 135 14.05 -6.50 -16.23
N MET A 136 13.35 -6.67 -17.36
CA MET A 136 12.06 -7.37 -17.40
C MET A 136 12.27 -8.89 -17.43
N PRO A 137 11.30 -9.71 -16.98
CA PRO A 137 11.42 -11.17 -17.02
C PRO A 137 11.77 -11.78 -18.38
N LYS A 138 11.35 -11.14 -19.48
CA LYS A 138 11.62 -11.60 -20.84
C LYS A 138 13.05 -11.30 -21.33
N GLN A 139 13.78 -10.45 -20.59
CA GLN A 139 15.15 -10.04 -20.94
C GLN A 139 16.22 -10.85 -20.20
N CYS A 140 15.82 -11.62 -19.18
CA CYS A 140 16.69 -12.59 -18.52
C CYS A 140 17.02 -13.73 -19.48
N GLU A 141 18.26 -14.19 -19.47
CA GLU A 141 18.72 -15.30 -20.31
C GLU A 141 18.15 -16.63 -19.82
N PHE A 142 18.06 -16.83 -18.50
CA PHE A 142 17.42 -18.01 -17.95
C PHE A 142 15.93 -18.02 -18.30
N GLN A 143 15.50 -18.99 -19.10
CA GLN A 143 14.10 -19.22 -19.47
C GLN A 143 13.77 -20.71 -19.36
N MET A 144 13.06 -21.07 -18.29
CA MET A 144 12.56 -22.43 -18.07
C MET A 144 11.08 -22.39 -17.70
N ARG A 145 10.36 -23.46 -18.02
CA ARG A 145 8.96 -23.67 -17.65
C ARG A 145 8.82 -24.93 -16.82
N GLN A 146 7.99 -24.87 -15.79
CA GLN A 146 7.50 -26.04 -15.07
C GLN A 146 6.06 -26.33 -15.46
N GLU A 147 5.85 -27.50 -16.07
CA GLU A 147 4.52 -27.87 -16.55
C GLU A 147 3.55 -28.15 -15.39
N GLU A 148 4.01 -28.60 -14.22
CA GLU A 148 3.17 -28.73 -13.02
C GLU A 148 2.59 -27.38 -12.52
N TRP A 149 3.19 -26.26 -12.89
CA TRP A 149 2.71 -24.92 -12.56
C TRP A 149 1.77 -24.34 -13.62
N LYS A 150 1.49 -25.09 -14.69
CA LYS A 150 0.52 -24.70 -15.71
C LYS A 150 -0.88 -24.60 -15.08
N GLY A 151 -1.57 -23.49 -15.36
CA GLY A 151 -2.88 -23.19 -14.76
C GLY A 151 -2.82 -22.57 -13.36
N SER A 152 -1.64 -22.50 -12.73
CA SER A 152 -1.48 -21.70 -11.51
C SER A 152 -1.65 -20.21 -11.81
N TRP A 153 -2.11 -19.44 -10.80
CA TRP A 153 -2.32 -17.99 -10.92
C TRP A 153 -1.11 -17.23 -11.46
N TYR A 154 0.10 -17.67 -11.11
CA TYR A 154 1.35 -17.02 -11.50
C TYR A 154 2.03 -17.65 -12.73
N GLY A 155 1.46 -18.74 -13.25
CA GLY A 155 1.91 -19.43 -14.44
C GLY A 155 3.21 -20.22 -14.29
N PRO A 156 3.64 -20.88 -15.38
CA PRO A 156 4.67 -21.91 -15.34
C PRO A 156 6.11 -21.40 -15.49
N SER A 157 6.32 -20.11 -15.77
CA SER A 157 7.67 -19.57 -15.98
C SER A 157 8.46 -19.51 -14.68
N VAL A 158 9.58 -20.24 -14.63
CA VAL A 158 10.49 -20.25 -13.48
C VAL A 158 11.09 -18.87 -13.29
N THR A 159 11.53 -18.20 -14.36
CA THR A 159 12.06 -16.82 -14.33
C THR A 159 11.10 -15.83 -13.64
N LYS A 160 9.80 -15.87 -13.99
CA LYS A 160 8.79 -15.00 -13.36
C LYS A 160 8.56 -15.34 -11.89
N GLN A 161 8.57 -16.63 -11.54
CA GLN A 161 8.39 -17.09 -10.16
C GLN A 161 9.62 -16.73 -9.30
N THR A 162 10.82 -16.85 -9.84
CA THR A 162 12.09 -16.46 -9.21
C THR A 162 12.16 -14.95 -9.00
N LEU A 163 11.87 -14.13 -10.02
CA LEU A 163 11.82 -12.67 -9.87
C LEU A 163 10.76 -12.24 -8.84
N ARG A 164 9.61 -12.91 -8.79
CA ARG A 164 8.61 -12.67 -7.75
C ARG A 164 9.16 -12.98 -6.36
N ALA A 165 9.82 -14.14 -6.18
CA ALA A 165 10.40 -14.51 -4.90
C ALA A 165 11.48 -13.50 -4.46
N LEU A 166 12.38 -13.13 -5.37
CA LEU A 166 13.41 -12.11 -5.12
C LEU A 166 12.81 -10.76 -4.70
N TRP A 167 11.75 -10.32 -5.38
CA TRP A 167 11.06 -9.07 -5.05
C TRP A 167 10.33 -9.14 -3.70
N HIS A 168 9.62 -10.24 -3.44
CA HIS A 168 8.95 -10.48 -2.16
C HIS A 168 9.92 -10.58 -0.99
N SER A 169 11.15 -11.05 -1.22
CA SER A 169 12.21 -11.17 -0.22
C SER A 169 13.14 -9.95 -0.14
N GLY A 170 12.86 -8.88 -0.88
CA GLY A 170 13.63 -7.64 -0.83
C GLY A 170 15.06 -7.75 -1.38
N LEU A 171 15.35 -8.75 -2.23
CA LEU A 171 16.64 -8.89 -2.92
C LEU A 171 16.68 -8.07 -4.22
N VAL A 172 15.53 -7.88 -4.85
CA VAL A 172 15.34 -6.95 -5.96
C VAL A 172 14.13 -6.07 -5.68
N MET A 173 14.07 -4.92 -6.33
CA MET A 173 12.96 -3.98 -6.27
C MET A 173 12.52 -3.54 -7.66
N THR A 174 11.38 -2.86 -7.71
CA THR A 174 10.86 -2.30 -8.97
C THR A 174 11.54 -0.95 -9.23
N ALA A 175 12.47 -0.93 -10.16
CA ALA A 175 13.14 0.30 -10.59
C ALA A 175 12.20 1.17 -11.44
N GLY A 176 11.26 0.54 -12.15
CA GLY A 176 10.28 1.18 -13.00
C GLY A 176 9.29 0.15 -13.55
N ARG A 177 8.37 0.59 -14.40
CA ARG A 177 7.48 -0.31 -15.13
C ARG A 177 7.52 -0.03 -16.62
N LYS A 178 7.35 -1.10 -17.41
CA LYS A 178 7.17 -1.02 -18.87
C LYS A 178 5.99 -1.90 -19.26
N ASN A 179 4.96 -1.31 -19.87
CA ASN A 179 3.72 -2.00 -20.23
C ASN A 179 3.11 -2.76 -19.02
N GLY A 180 3.07 -2.11 -17.85
CA GLY A 180 2.58 -2.69 -16.60
C GLY A 180 3.50 -3.73 -15.94
N GLN A 181 4.55 -4.20 -16.61
CA GLN A 181 5.50 -5.16 -16.07
C GLN A 181 6.63 -4.46 -15.31
N HIS A 182 7.11 -5.10 -14.25
CA HIS A 182 8.26 -4.66 -13.47
C HIS A 182 9.54 -4.63 -14.33
N LEU A 183 10.32 -3.57 -14.14
CA LEU A 183 11.77 -3.56 -14.36
C LEU A 183 12.42 -3.84 -13.00
N TYR A 184 13.00 -5.03 -12.85
CA TYR A 184 13.62 -5.46 -11.60
C TYR A 184 15.07 -5.01 -11.56
N ASP A 185 15.48 -4.36 -10.46
CA ASP A 185 16.87 -4.01 -10.17
C ASP A 185 17.22 -4.37 -8.73
N LEU A 186 18.51 -4.38 -8.40
CA LEU A 186 18.99 -4.65 -7.05
C LEU A 186 18.43 -3.64 -6.06
N THR A 187 18.07 -4.12 -4.87
CA THR A 187 17.50 -3.30 -3.79
C THR A 187 18.39 -2.10 -3.47
N GLU A 188 19.70 -2.28 -3.39
CA GLU A 188 20.67 -1.22 -3.08
C GLU A 188 20.79 -0.13 -4.15
N ARG A 189 20.32 -0.39 -5.38
CA ARG A 189 20.28 0.61 -6.47
C ARG A 189 18.97 1.38 -6.51
N VAL A 190 17.92 0.85 -5.90
CA VAL A 190 16.56 1.43 -5.92
C VAL A 190 16.25 2.19 -4.63
N VAL A 191 16.67 1.67 -3.47
CA VAL A 191 16.39 2.27 -2.17
C VAL A 191 17.24 3.52 -1.96
N PRO A 192 16.65 4.67 -1.56
CA PRO A 192 17.41 5.84 -1.16
C PRO A 192 18.48 5.51 -0.10
N ALA A 193 19.71 5.96 -0.32
CA ALA A 193 20.87 5.57 0.50
C ALA A 193 20.67 5.77 2.01
N HIS A 194 20.01 6.86 2.40
CA HIS A 194 19.74 7.20 3.80
C HIS A 194 18.72 6.26 4.49
N LEU A 195 17.89 5.54 3.72
CA LEU A 195 16.99 4.50 4.23
C LEU A 195 17.69 3.15 4.25
N LEU A 196 18.47 2.86 3.21
CA LEU A 196 19.26 1.64 3.09
C LEU A 196 20.24 1.48 4.26
N SER A 197 20.87 2.58 4.69
CA SER A 197 21.82 2.60 5.80
C SER A 197 21.19 2.48 7.18
N GLN A 198 19.85 2.49 7.30
CA GLN A 198 19.20 2.39 8.61
C GLN A 198 19.30 0.97 9.17
N PRO A 199 19.55 0.83 10.49
CA PRO A 199 19.64 -0.47 11.13
C PRO A 199 18.31 -1.22 11.02
N LEU A 200 18.39 -2.56 11.00
CA LEU A 200 17.20 -3.40 11.11
C LEU A 200 16.54 -3.15 12.45
N LEU A 201 15.23 -2.91 12.43
CA LEU A 201 14.44 -2.83 13.64
C LEU A 201 14.23 -4.22 14.24
N SER A 202 14.02 -4.25 15.55
CA SER A 202 13.49 -5.43 16.20
C SER A 202 12.13 -5.79 15.58
N GLN A 203 11.77 -7.08 15.60
CA GLN A 203 10.47 -7.51 15.09
C GLN A 203 9.33 -6.84 15.87
N GLU A 204 9.49 -6.63 17.18
CA GLU A 204 8.51 -5.98 18.04
C GLU A 204 8.29 -4.51 17.62
N ASP A 205 9.37 -3.74 17.44
CA ASP A 205 9.28 -2.35 17.00
C ASP A 205 8.68 -2.22 15.61
N ALA A 206 9.12 -3.08 14.67
CA ALA A 206 8.58 -3.07 13.32
C ALA A 206 7.07 -3.38 13.31
N VAL A 207 6.61 -4.37 14.08
CA VAL A 207 5.18 -4.68 14.21
C VAL A 207 4.43 -3.52 14.84
N ARG A 208 4.97 -2.91 15.91
CA ARG A 208 4.33 -1.77 16.59
C ARG A 208 4.14 -0.59 15.67
N GLU A 209 5.19 -0.18 14.95
CA GLU A 209 5.10 0.92 13.99
C GLU A 209 4.18 0.59 12.81
N LEU A 210 4.22 -0.63 12.25
CA LEU A 210 3.32 -1.04 11.16
C LEU A 210 1.84 -1.09 11.60
N VAL A 211 1.57 -1.46 12.85
CA VAL A 211 0.22 -1.40 13.43
C VAL A 211 -0.24 0.05 13.57
N LEU A 212 0.64 0.96 14.00
CA LEU A 212 0.32 2.38 14.08
C LEU A 212 0.06 2.98 12.69
N GLU A 213 0.93 2.72 11.73
CA GLU A 213 0.79 3.11 10.32
C GLU A 213 -0.54 2.61 9.73
N ARG A 214 -0.96 1.40 10.09
CA ARG A 214 -2.26 0.86 9.66
C ARG A 214 -3.43 1.70 10.19
N HIS A 215 -3.40 2.10 11.46
CA HIS A 215 -4.43 2.98 12.05
C HIS A 215 -4.38 4.38 11.45
N ARG A 216 -3.18 4.94 11.18
CA ARG A 216 -3.04 6.20 10.44
C ARG A 216 -3.69 6.10 9.06
N ALA A 217 -3.46 5.02 8.33
CA ALA A 217 -4.02 4.80 7.00
C ALA A 217 -5.55 4.65 7.00
N MET A 218 -6.06 3.74 7.83
CA MET A 218 -7.45 3.31 7.76
C MET A 218 -8.40 4.13 8.63
N GLY A 219 -7.91 4.73 9.72
CA GLY A 219 -8.74 5.40 10.71
C GLY A 219 -9.18 4.46 11.82
N ILE A 220 -10.43 3.98 11.75
CA ILE A 220 -11.03 3.12 12.78
C ILE A 220 -10.77 1.65 12.46
N ILE A 221 -10.11 0.93 13.37
CA ILE A 221 -9.84 -0.50 13.19
C ILE A 221 -10.22 -1.31 14.41
N ARG A 222 -10.94 -2.40 14.18
CA ARG A 222 -11.23 -3.40 15.21
C ARG A 222 -10.02 -4.32 15.41
N PRO A 223 -9.66 -4.70 16.64
CA PRO A 223 -8.65 -5.74 16.88
C PRO A 223 -8.95 -7.07 16.17
N THR A 224 -10.24 -7.34 15.96
CA THR A 224 -10.80 -8.52 15.29
C THR A 224 -11.05 -8.33 13.80
N ALA A 225 -10.56 -7.23 13.19
CA ALA A 225 -10.62 -7.06 11.74
C ALA A 225 -9.93 -8.23 11.03
N SER A 226 -10.34 -8.49 9.79
CA SER A 226 -9.89 -9.66 9.03
C SER A 226 -8.39 -9.63 8.76
N TYR A 227 -7.83 -10.78 8.38
CA TYR A 227 -6.39 -10.91 8.14
C TYR A 227 -5.91 -9.99 7.01
N GLU A 228 -6.75 -9.70 6.01
CA GLU A 228 -6.44 -8.78 4.92
C GLU A 228 -6.23 -7.37 5.45
N VAL A 229 -6.95 -6.95 6.49
CA VAL A 229 -6.74 -5.65 7.13
C VAL A 229 -5.35 -5.58 7.78
N TRP A 230 -4.90 -6.69 8.38
CA TRP A 230 -3.65 -6.80 9.14
C TRP A 230 -2.46 -7.35 8.33
N SER A 231 -2.48 -7.30 7.00
CA SER A 231 -1.39 -7.83 6.16
C SER A 231 -1.03 -9.29 6.46
N PHE A 232 -2.06 -10.11 6.68
CA PHE A 232 -1.97 -11.56 6.87
C PHE A 232 -1.10 -11.96 8.07
N GLN A 233 -0.19 -12.91 7.87
CA GLN A 233 0.64 -13.50 8.92
C GLN A 233 1.74 -12.55 9.41
N ALA A 234 2.11 -11.54 8.63
CA ALA A 234 3.24 -10.70 8.97
C ALA A 234 3.01 -9.85 10.23
N LEU A 235 1.76 -9.44 10.49
CA LEU A 235 1.36 -8.74 11.72
C LEU A 235 0.41 -9.59 12.57
N SER A 236 0.44 -10.92 12.45
CA SER A 236 -0.36 -11.76 13.36
C SER A 236 0.32 -11.89 14.72
N PHE A 237 1.65 -12.09 14.71
CA PHE A 237 2.46 -12.21 15.91
C PHE A 237 2.80 -10.84 16.49
N GLY A 238 2.56 -10.64 17.79
CA GLY A 238 2.87 -9.39 18.50
C GLY A 238 1.87 -8.25 18.31
N ARG A 239 0.84 -8.40 17.46
CA ARG A 239 -0.13 -7.32 17.20
C ARG A 239 -0.94 -6.94 18.44
N LYS A 240 -1.36 -7.92 19.25
CA LYS A 240 -2.16 -7.65 20.44
C LYS A 240 -1.34 -6.83 21.43
N GLU A 241 -0.09 -7.20 21.61
CA GLU A 241 0.90 -6.56 22.48
C GLU A 241 1.21 -5.15 21.95
N ALA A 242 1.46 -5.00 20.65
CA ALA A 242 1.66 -3.72 19.99
C ALA A 242 0.47 -2.76 20.17
N ILE A 243 -0.77 -3.22 19.97
CA ILE A 243 -1.96 -2.39 20.20
C ILE A 243 -2.03 -1.95 21.67
N ALA A 244 -1.82 -2.89 22.62
CA ALA A 244 -1.85 -2.57 24.04
C ALA A 244 -0.78 -1.53 24.42
N GLU A 245 0.43 -1.66 23.87
CA GLU A 245 1.51 -0.70 24.08
C GLU A 245 1.18 0.68 23.49
N LEU A 246 0.71 0.74 22.25
CA LEU A 246 0.35 1.99 21.59
C LEU A 246 -0.77 2.72 22.35
N VAL A 247 -1.73 1.99 22.92
CA VAL A 247 -2.75 2.59 23.79
C VAL A 247 -2.14 3.12 25.08
N ARG A 248 -1.26 2.35 25.73
CA ARG A 248 -0.55 2.81 26.94
C ARG A 248 0.29 4.06 26.68
N ARG A 249 0.84 4.22 25.47
CA ARG A 249 1.63 5.38 25.04
C ARG A 249 0.78 6.56 24.58
N GLY A 250 -0.54 6.41 24.49
CA GLY A 250 -1.45 7.43 23.98
C GLY A 250 -1.37 7.65 22.46
N GLU A 251 -0.68 6.77 21.73
CA GLU A 251 -0.57 6.83 20.27
C GLU A 251 -1.81 6.20 19.58
N LEU A 252 -2.51 5.32 20.30
CA LEU A 252 -3.85 4.86 19.98
C LEU A 252 -4.81 5.16 21.13
N VAL A 253 -6.07 5.38 20.80
CA VAL A 253 -7.17 5.54 21.75
C VAL A 253 -8.18 4.44 21.51
N THR A 254 -8.61 3.78 22.59
CA THR A 254 -9.73 2.83 22.53
C THR A 254 -11.04 3.58 22.40
N VAL A 255 -11.85 3.19 21.42
CA VAL A 255 -13.18 3.75 21.18
C VAL A 255 -14.24 2.65 21.19
N ASP A 256 -15.45 3.01 21.59
CA ASP A 256 -16.64 2.18 21.48
C ASP A 256 -17.56 2.75 20.39
N VAL A 257 -17.72 2.00 19.30
CA VAL A 257 -18.60 2.35 18.19
C VAL A 257 -19.88 1.52 18.27
N ASP A 258 -20.93 2.06 18.91
CA ASP A 258 -22.21 1.37 19.16
C ASP A 258 -22.06 -0.07 19.71
N GLY A 259 -21.26 -0.23 20.77
CA GLY A 259 -20.97 -1.52 21.42
C GLY A 259 -19.81 -2.30 20.79
N ALA A 260 -19.16 -1.77 19.74
CA ALA A 260 -18.03 -2.41 19.09
C ALA A 260 -16.70 -1.73 19.44
N LYS A 261 -15.83 -2.44 20.17
CA LYS A 261 -14.47 -1.98 20.47
C LYS A 261 -13.63 -1.80 19.20
N ALA A 262 -13.05 -0.62 19.05
CA ALA A 262 -12.06 -0.31 18.03
C ALA A 262 -10.94 0.57 18.60
N HIS A 263 -9.94 0.87 17.76
CA HIS A 263 -8.89 1.83 18.08
C HIS A 263 -8.74 2.83 16.94
N VAL A 264 -8.31 4.04 17.30
CA VAL A 264 -8.04 5.16 16.41
C VAL A 264 -6.78 5.89 16.88
N THR A 265 -6.17 6.69 16.02
CA THR A 265 -5.14 7.64 16.47
C THR A 265 -5.79 8.88 17.09
N PRO A 266 -5.09 9.62 17.98
CA PRO A 266 -5.57 10.91 18.47
C PRO A 266 -5.92 11.90 17.34
N ALA A 267 -5.10 11.93 16.28
CA ALA A 267 -5.36 12.77 15.11
C ALA A 267 -6.62 12.37 14.32
N PHE A 268 -7.07 11.11 14.41
CA PHE A 268 -8.34 10.72 13.82
C PHE A 268 -9.52 11.17 14.69
N LEU A 269 -9.35 11.22 16.03
CA LEU A 269 -10.41 11.70 16.92
C LEU A 269 -10.79 13.16 16.65
N SER A 270 -9.85 14.01 16.23
CA SER A 270 -10.18 15.41 15.92
C SER A 270 -11.15 15.55 14.74
N LEU A 271 -11.29 14.53 13.89
CA LEU A 271 -12.22 14.55 12.74
C LEU A 271 -13.69 14.45 13.16
N PHE A 272 -14.00 14.05 14.39
CA PHE A 272 -15.39 13.87 14.85
C PHE A 272 -16.14 15.18 14.96
N ASP A 273 -15.46 16.24 15.35
CA ASP A 273 -16.07 17.56 15.57
C ASP A 273 -16.13 18.39 14.27
N GLU A 274 -15.57 17.88 13.18
CA GLU A 274 -15.52 18.60 11.93
C GLU A 274 -16.78 18.38 11.07
N PRO A 275 -17.18 19.38 10.27
CA PRO A 275 -18.32 19.25 9.37
C PRO A 275 -18.10 18.14 8.33
N PRO A 276 -19.20 17.51 7.85
CA PRO A 276 -19.12 16.50 6.80
C PRO A 276 -18.53 17.08 5.51
N LEU A 277 -17.96 16.20 4.68
CA LEU A 277 -17.55 16.59 3.34
C LEU A 277 -18.76 16.81 2.44
N GLU A 278 -18.70 17.84 1.60
CA GLU A 278 -19.65 18.02 0.52
C GLU A 278 -19.55 16.87 -0.50
N PRO A 279 -20.67 16.26 -0.91
CA PRO A 279 -20.68 15.24 -1.95
C PRO A 279 -20.07 15.76 -3.26
N ARG A 280 -19.29 14.91 -3.94
CA ARG A 280 -18.69 15.24 -5.25
C ARG A 280 -18.55 13.99 -6.12
N VAL A 281 -18.57 14.18 -7.44
CA VAL A 281 -18.30 13.15 -8.46
C VAL A 281 -17.10 13.60 -9.30
N VAL A 282 -16.17 12.69 -9.58
CA VAL A 282 -14.93 12.97 -10.33
C VAL A 282 -14.78 11.94 -11.47
N PHE A 283 -14.56 12.41 -12.70
CA PHE A 283 -14.43 11.57 -13.90
C PHE A 283 -12.99 11.47 -14.41
N VAL A 284 -12.58 10.29 -14.91
CA VAL A 284 -11.22 10.04 -15.39
C VAL A 284 -11.16 10.44 -16.86
N GLU A 285 -10.35 11.43 -17.21
CA GLU A 285 -10.07 11.73 -18.60
C GLU A 285 -8.95 10.80 -19.12
N LYS A 286 -9.26 9.98 -20.13
CA LYS A 286 -8.24 9.24 -20.89
C LYS A 286 -7.91 10.03 -22.16
N ARG A 287 -6.72 10.61 -22.25
CA ARG A 287 -6.26 11.22 -23.52
C ARG A 287 -6.15 10.14 -24.60
N LYS A 288 -6.70 10.39 -25.78
CA LYS A 288 -6.34 9.66 -27.00
C LYS A 288 -4.93 10.07 -27.42
N GLU A 289 -4.10 9.10 -27.80
CA GLU A 289 -2.91 9.39 -28.62
C GLU A 289 -3.39 10.09 -29.90
N GLY A 290 -2.96 11.34 -30.13
CA GLY A 290 -3.36 12.12 -31.32
C GLY A 290 -4.01 13.49 -31.10
N GLY A 291 -4.02 14.06 -29.89
CA GLY A 291 -4.15 15.52 -29.69
C GLY A 291 -5.53 16.16 -29.85
N GLY A 292 -6.62 15.39 -29.96
CA GLY A 292 -7.99 15.94 -29.92
C GLY A 292 -8.55 16.07 -28.50
N HIS A 293 -8.90 17.28 -28.07
CA HIS A 293 -9.62 17.52 -26.81
C HIS A 293 -11.12 17.27 -27.01
N VAL A 294 -11.71 16.40 -26.17
CA VAL A 294 -13.16 16.45 -25.90
C VAL A 294 -13.28 16.84 -24.44
N GLY A 295 -13.47 18.14 -24.20
CA GLY A 295 -13.51 18.69 -22.86
C GLY A 295 -14.68 18.14 -22.07
N LEU A 296 -14.39 17.48 -20.95
CA LEU A 296 -15.34 17.32 -19.85
C LEU A 296 -14.77 18.05 -18.65
N ARG A 297 -15.41 19.18 -18.30
CA ARG A 297 -15.17 19.86 -17.02
C ARG A 297 -15.64 18.94 -15.90
N ALA A 298 -14.94 18.94 -14.76
CA ALA A 298 -15.52 18.44 -13.53
C ALA A 298 -16.81 19.24 -13.26
N VAL A 299 -17.96 18.59 -13.34
CA VAL A 299 -19.25 19.19 -12.98
C VAL A 299 -19.48 18.83 -11.53
N HIS A 300 -19.54 19.84 -10.66
CA HIS A 300 -20.14 19.70 -9.35
C HIS A 300 -21.64 19.51 -9.59
N ILE A 301 -22.14 18.28 -9.44
CA ILE A 301 -23.58 18.02 -9.51
C ILE A 301 -24.08 18.10 -8.08
N ASP A 302 -24.77 19.19 -7.76
CA ASP A 302 -25.45 19.34 -6.48
C ASP A 302 -26.58 18.31 -6.41
N ARG A 303 -26.83 17.74 -5.23
CA ARG A 303 -27.88 16.75 -4.99
C ARG A 303 -29.26 17.27 -5.38
N HIS A 304 -29.45 18.59 -5.38
CA HIS A 304 -30.69 19.25 -5.80
C HIS A 304 -30.92 19.26 -7.32
N GLU A 305 -29.89 19.01 -8.14
CA GLU A 305 -30.02 18.96 -9.61
C GLU A 305 -30.47 17.58 -10.14
N LEU A 306 -30.55 16.57 -9.26
CA LEU A 306 -30.92 15.19 -9.61
C LEU A 306 -32.36 14.81 -9.22
N ALA A 307 -33.17 15.77 -8.72
CA ALA A 307 -34.58 15.50 -8.48
C ALA A 307 -35.32 15.42 -9.83
N PRO A 308 -36.12 14.36 -10.10
CA PRO A 308 -36.96 14.35 -11.28
C PRO A 308 -37.93 15.54 -11.20
N SER A 309 -37.95 16.37 -12.23
CA SER A 309 -39.04 17.31 -12.45
C SER A 309 -40.35 16.52 -12.48
N ASN A 310 -41.28 16.89 -11.60
CA ASN A 310 -42.61 16.28 -11.36
C ASN A 310 -43.26 15.66 -12.60
#